data_AF-A0A7X6VD22-F1
#
_entry.id   AF-A0A7X6VD22-F1
#
_cell.length_a   1.000
_cell.length_b   1.000
_cell.length_c   1.000
_cell.angle_alpha   90.00
_cell.angle_beta   90.00
_cell.angle_gamma   90.00
#
_symmetry.space_group_name_H-M   'P 1'
#
loop_
_entity.id
_entity.type
_entity.pdbx_description
1 polymer ?
#
loop_
_entity_poly.entity_id
_entity_poly.type
_entity_poly.pdbx_seq_one_letter_code
_entity_poly.pdbx_strand_id
1 'polypeptide(L)'
;STTVIEVGVNVPNATLMVIENAERFGLSQLHQLRGRVGRGKYKSFCVLFNQSKSEISRQRMDIMTSTNDGFVISEKDLELRGPGDVFGVRQHGLPELKIANLYRDMDILADVQKAVKYIIDGNLLIDDQYRPLAEKLDGIMKEKFKDISMN
;
A
#
# COMPACT_ATOMS: atom_id res chain seq x y z
N SER A 1 -22.52 -7.99 -25.54
CA SER A 1 -22.91 -6.88 -24.65
C SER A 1 -21.78 -6.60 -23.70
N THR A 2 -21.13 -5.45 -23.84
CA THR A 2 -20.07 -5.00 -22.93
C THR A 2 -20.73 -4.26 -21.79
N THR A 3 -20.65 -4.79 -20.58
CA THR A 3 -21.18 -4.17 -19.37
C THR A 3 -20.31 -2.97 -19.00
N VAL A 4 -20.52 -1.86 -19.71
CA VAL A 4 -20.02 -0.53 -19.34
C VAL A 4 -20.88 -0.08 -18.17
N ILE A 5 -20.39 -0.26 -16.94
CA ILE A 5 -20.85 0.60 -15.85
C ILE A 5 -20.24 1.96 -16.15
N GLU A 6 -21.10 2.88 -16.57
CA GLU A 6 -20.82 4.29 -16.74
C GLU A 6 -20.04 4.78 -15.51
N VAL A 7 -18.78 5.11 -15.75
CA VAL A 7 -17.82 5.49 -14.72
C VAL A 7 -18.27 6.84 -14.14
N GLY A 8 -18.99 6.85 -13.01
CA GLY A 8 -19.16 8.06 -12.20
C GLY A 8 -20.53 8.34 -11.59
N VAL A 9 -21.58 7.58 -11.90
CA VAL A 9 -22.91 7.89 -11.37
C VAL A 9 -23.10 7.30 -9.97
N ASN A 10 -23.15 8.16 -8.95
CA ASN A 10 -23.59 7.80 -7.60
C ASN A 10 -25.13 7.70 -7.61
N VAL A 11 -25.68 6.51 -7.37
CA VAL A 11 -27.12 6.28 -7.35
C VAL A 11 -27.55 6.02 -5.91
N PRO A 12 -28.09 7.03 -5.18
CA PRO A 12 -28.36 6.92 -3.74
C PRO A 12 -29.35 5.82 -3.36
N ASN A 13 -30.23 5.45 -4.30
CA ASN A 13 -31.26 4.43 -4.11
C ASN A 13 -30.83 3.04 -4.60
N ALA A 14 -29.60 2.87 -5.10
CA ALA A 14 -29.13 1.56 -5.54
C ALA A 14 -28.87 0.66 -4.32
N THR A 15 -29.54 -0.49 -4.29
CA THR A 15 -29.43 -1.50 -3.24
C THR A 15 -28.65 -2.74 -3.66
N LEU A 16 -28.27 -2.84 -4.94
CA LEU A 16 -27.53 -3.99 -5.47
C LEU A 16 -26.36 -3.50 -6.33
N MET A 17 -25.16 -3.97 -6.01
CA MET A 17 -23.97 -3.84 -6.82
C MET A 17 -23.55 -5.22 -7.32
N VAL A 18 -23.35 -5.37 -8.63
CA VAL A 18 -22.85 -6.60 -9.23
C VAL A 18 -21.55 -6.29 -9.95
N ILE A 19 -20.46 -6.95 -9.53
CA ILE A 19 -19.14 -6.77 -10.13
C ILE A 19 -18.80 -8.05 -10.90
N GLU A 20 -18.90 -7.98 -12.21
CA GLU A 20 -18.43 -9.03 -13.12
C GLU A 20 -16.91 -9.03 -13.23
N ASN A 21 -16.30 -10.21 -13.34
CA ASN A 21 -14.84 -10.39 -13.42
C ASN A 21 -14.09 -9.68 -12.29
N ALA A 22 -14.57 -9.86 -11.05
CA ALA A 22 -14.05 -9.20 -9.86
C ALA A 22 -12.55 -9.48 -9.63
N GLU A 23 -12.01 -10.59 -10.14
CA GLU A 23 -10.59 -10.94 -10.09
C GLU A 23 -9.66 -9.91 -10.75
N ARG A 24 -10.19 -9.07 -11.65
CA ARG A 24 -9.42 -8.06 -12.39
C ARG A 24 -9.13 -6.81 -11.56
N PHE A 25 -9.80 -6.67 -10.41
CA PHE A 25 -9.70 -5.50 -9.56
C PHE A 25 -8.88 -5.80 -8.30
N GLY A 26 -8.12 -4.81 -7.83
CA GLY A 26 -7.48 -4.85 -6.51
C GLY A 26 -8.49 -4.67 -5.38
N LEU A 27 -8.13 -5.02 -4.15
CA LEU A 27 -9.02 -4.91 -2.98
C LEU A 27 -9.53 -3.47 -2.78
N SER A 28 -8.63 -2.49 -2.91
CA SER A 28 -8.98 -1.07 -2.80
C SER A 28 -10.02 -0.63 -3.83
N GLN A 29 -9.92 -1.12 -5.08
CA GLN A 29 -10.88 -0.79 -6.15
C GLN A 29 -12.24 -1.45 -5.90
N LEU A 30 -12.25 -2.71 -5.47
CA LEU A 30 -13.48 -3.42 -5.10
C LEU A 30 -14.20 -2.72 -3.93
N HIS A 31 -13.44 -2.24 -2.94
CA HIS A 31 -13.98 -1.46 -1.82
C HIS A 31 -14.64 -0.16 -2.28
N GLN A 32 -13.97 0.58 -3.18
CA GLN A 32 -14.54 1.81 -3.75
C GLN A 32 -15.81 1.54 -4.55
N LEU A 33 -15.84 0.49 -5.38
CA LEU A 33 -17.04 0.09 -6.14
C LEU A 33 -18.18 -0.29 -5.20
N ARG A 34 -17.91 -1.11 -4.17
CA ARG A 34 -18.89 -1.48 -3.13
C ARG A 34 -19.48 -0.25 -2.44
N GLY A 35 -18.67 0.76 -2.16
CA GLY A 35 -19.09 2.01 -1.50
C GLY A 35 -19.99 2.94 -2.33
N ARG A 36 -20.28 2.58 -3.59
CA ARG A 36 -21.25 3.29 -4.45
C ARG A 36 -22.70 2.91 -4.18
N VAL A 37 -22.95 1.83 -3.42
CA VAL A 37 -24.29 1.41 -2.97
C VAL A 37 -24.36 1.41 -1.44
N GLY A 38 -25.57 1.30 -0.86
CA GLY A 38 -25.71 1.17 0.60
C GLY A 38 -25.64 2.47 1.40
N ARG A 39 -25.87 3.61 0.75
CA ARG A 39 -25.97 4.93 1.43
C ARG A 39 -27.38 5.29 1.87
N GLY A 40 -28.38 4.52 1.44
CA GLY A 40 -29.79 4.68 1.81
C GLY A 40 -30.19 3.89 3.06
N LYS A 41 -31.47 3.94 3.42
CA LYS A 41 -32.04 3.22 4.57
C LYS A 41 -32.26 1.72 4.32
N TYR A 42 -32.18 1.30 3.06
CA TYR A 42 -32.46 -0.07 2.64
C TYR A 42 -31.21 -0.95 2.70
N LYS A 43 -31.39 -2.19 3.15
CA LYS A 43 -30.32 -3.20 3.12
C LYS A 43 -29.81 -3.34 1.69
N SER A 44 -28.50 -3.25 1.54
CA SER A 44 -27.84 -3.31 0.23
C SER A 44 -26.89 -4.49 0.16
N PHE A 45 -26.68 -4.98 -1.06
CA PHE A 45 -25.88 -6.17 -1.34
C PHE A 45 -24.85 -5.85 -2.41
N CYS A 46 -23.68 -6.46 -2.28
CA CYS A 46 -22.64 -6.42 -3.30
C CYS A 46 -22.28 -7.86 -3.65
N VAL A 47 -22.42 -8.22 -4.93
CA VAL A 47 -22.18 -9.55 -5.47
C VAL A 47 -20.91 -9.50 -6.32
N LEU A 48 -19.95 -10.36 -5.99
CA LEU A 48 -18.66 -10.46 -6.66
C LEU A 48 -18.64 -11.72 -7.51
N PHE A 49 -18.53 -11.58 -8.83
CA PHE A 49 -18.33 -12.72 -9.73
C PHE A 49 -16.85 -12.88 -10.02
N ASN A 50 -16.25 -13.92 -9.44
CA ASN A 50 -14.87 -14.32 -9.69
C ASN A 50 -14.83 -15.56 -10.58
N GLN A 51 -14.23 -15.44 -11.76
CA GLN A 51 -14.04 -16.58 -12.68
C GLN A 51 -12.63 -17.17 -12.61
N SER A 52 -11.71 -16.52 -11.89
CA SER A 52 -10.34 -16.99 -11.72
C SER A 52 -10.26 -18.16 -10.75
N LYS A 53 -9.46 -19.16 -11.13
CA LYS A 53 -9.09 -20.29 -10.26
C LYS A 53 -7.86 -20.00 -9.39
N SER A 54 -7.31 -18.79 -9.45
CA SER A 54 -6.16 -18.40 -8.64
C SER A 54 -6.53 -18.31 -7.16
N GLU A 55 -5.66 -18.87 -6.30
CA GLU A 55 -5.80 -18.77 -4.85
C GLU A 55 -5.77 -17.31 -4.37
N ILE A 56 -4.91 -16.47 -4.96
CA ILE A 56 -4.83 -15.04 -4.63
C ILE A 56 -6.15 -14.34 -4.93
N SER A 57 -6.78 -14.65 -6.07
CA SER A 57 -8.08 -14.07 -6.42
C SER A 57 -9.14 -14.47 -5.38
N ARG A 58 -9.16 -15.75 -4.99
CA ARG A 58 -10.08 -16.26 -3.98
C ARG A 58 -9.88 -15.58 -2.62
N GLN A 59 -8.63 -15.49 -2.14
CA GLN A 59 -8.29 -14.81 -0.90
C GLN A 59 -8.77 -13.35 -0.90
N ARG A 60 -8.61 -12.62 -2.02
CA ARG A 60 -9.15 -11.24 -2.15
C ARG A 60 -10.68 -11.21 -1.99
N MET A 61 -11.40 -12.13 -2.61
CA MET A 61 -12.87 -12.19 -2.46
C MET A 61 -13.26 -12.51 -1.02
N ASP A 62 -12.55 -13.42 -0.36
CA ASP A 62 -12.79 -13.77 1.04
C ASP A 62 -12.57 -12.55 1.95
N ILE A 63 -11.48 -11.80 1.75
CA ILE A 63 -11.22 -10.55 2.47
C ILE A 63 -12.34 -9.52 2.25
N MET A 64 -12.75 -9.29 0.99
CA MET A 64 -13.83 -8.35 0.65
C MET A 64 -15.18 -8.69 1.29
N THR A 65 -15.44 -9.97 1.55
CA THR A 65 -16.70 -10.44 2.15
C THR A 65 -16.63 -10.54 3.68
N SER A 66 -15.42 -10.64 4.25
CA SER A 66 -15.20 -10.75 5.69
C SER A 66 -15.39 -9.43 6.46
N THR A 67 -15.13 -8.28 5.83
CA THR A 67 -15.13 -6.99 6.52
C THR A 67 -15.59 -5.83 5.63
N ASN A 68 -16.16 -4.83 6.29
CA ASN A 68 -16.50 -3.55 5.66
C ASN A 68 -15.51 -2.42 5.98
N ASP A 69 -14.59 -2.65 6.92
CA ASP A 69 -13.62 -1.65 7.36
C ASP A 69 -12.57 -1.37 6.26
N GLY A 70 -12.52 -0.12 5.81
CA GLY A 70 -11.59 0.31 4.78
C GLY A 70 -10.11 0.19 5.21
N PHE A 71 -9.80 0.38 6.49
CA PHE A 71 -8.43 0.26 7.00
C PHE A 71 -7.93 -1.18 6.92
N VAL A 72 -8.75 -2.14 7.39
CA VAL A 72 -8.42 -3.58 7.32
C VAL A 72 -8.27 -4.03 5.86
N ILE A 73 -9.13 -3.54 4.97
CA ILE A 73 -9.03 -3.87 3.53
C ILE A 73 -7.74 -3.32 2.93
N SER A 74 -7.35 -2.09 3.27
CA SER A 74 -6.09 -1.48 2.81
C SER A 74 -4.86 -2.22 3.34
N GLU A 75 -4.87 -2.66 4.61
CA GLU A 75 -3.81 -3.48 5.19
C GLU A 75 -3.65 -4.79 4.42
N LYS A 76 -4.75 -5.50 4.18
CA LYS A 76 -4.76 -6.75 3.41
C LYS A 76 -4.41 -6.59 1.94
N ASP A 77 -4.81 -5.48 1.30
CA ASP A 77 -4.38 -5.15 -0.08
C ASP A 77 -2.86 -5.02 -0.15
N LEU A 78 -2.26 -4.42 0.89
CA LEU A 78 -0.82 -4.22 0.92
C LEU A 78 -0.05 -5.50 1.24
N GLU A 79 -0.56 -6.33 2.15
CA GLU A 79 -0.02 -7.68 2.40
C GLU A 79 -0.03 -8.54 1.12
N LEU A 80 -1.15 -8.56 0.39
CA LEU A 80 -1.33 -9.39 -0.81
C LEU A 80 -0.53 -8.91 -2.02
N ARG A 81 -0.26 -7.61 -2.13
CA ARG A 81 0.66 -7.06 -3.15
C ARG A 81 2.12 -7.32 -2.81
N GLY A 82 2.41 -7.54 -1.52
CA GLY A 82 3.76 -7.68 -1.02
C GLY A 82 4.56 -6.37 -1.09
N PRO A 83 5.74 -6.33 -0.47
CA PRO A 83 6.59 -5.14 -0.41
C PRO A 83 7.11 -4.68 -1.78
N GLY A 84 7.02 -5.49 -2.83
CA GLY A 84 7.52 -5.13 -4.16
C GLY A 84 6.66 -4.14 -4.95
N ASP A 85 5.33 -4.15 -4.76
CA ASP A 85 4.39 -3.37 -5.57
C ASP A 85 4.04 -2.00 -4.97
N VAL A 86 4.25 -1.80 -3.67
CA VAL A 86 4.10 -0.48 -3.00
C VAL A 86 5.14 0.52 -3.49
N PHE A 87 6.32 0.00 -3.85
CA PHE A 87 7.41 0.74 -4.46
C PHE A 87 7.38 0.65 -6.00
N GLY A 88 6.26 0.22 -6.59
CA GLY A 88 6.17 -0.18 -7.98
C GLY A 88 6.26 0.94 -9.01
N VAL A 89 7.38 1.66 -9.09
CA VAL A 89 7.99 2.13 -10.34
C VAL A 89 9.48 2.27 -10.07
N ARG A 90 10.28 1.89 -11.06
CA ARG A 90 11.62 2.41 -11.41
C ARG A 90 11.84 3.92 -11.13
N GLN A 91 11.77 4.36 -9.89
CA GLN A 91 12.29 5.66 -9.49
C GLN A 91 13.74 5.42 -9.11
N HIS A 92 14.61 5.54 -10.12
CA HIS A 92 16.02 5.82 -9.91
C HIS A 92 16.13 6.95 -8.88
N GLY A 93 16.55 6.64 -7.65
CA GLY A 93 16.89 7.68 -6.67
C GLY A 93 16.68 7.35 -5.19
N LEU A 94 15.79 6.41 -4.83
CA LEU A 94 15.64 6.02 -3.41
C LEU A 94 16.29 4.65 -3.15
N PRO A 95 17.07 4.51 -2.06
CA PRO A 95 17.58 3.22 -1.63
C PRO A 95 16.47 2.19 -1.58
N GLU A 96 16.66 1.02 -2.21
CA GLU A 96 15.92 -0.18 -1.80
C GLU A 96 16.15 -0.35 -0.29
N LEU A 97 15.12 -0.11 0.50
CA LEU A 97 15.14 -0.44 1.92
C LEU A 97 15.25 -1.97 1.98
N LYS A 98 16.48 -2.47 2.10
CA LYS A 98 16.76 -3.92 2.04
C LYS A 98 15.99 -4.71 3.10
N ILE A 99 15.55 -4.08 4.18
CA ILE A 99 14.87 -4.76 5.29
C ILE A 99 13.99 -3.73 6.01
N ALA A 100 12.70 -3.66 5.66
CA ALA A 100 11.68 -3.17 6.57
C ALA A 100 10.34 -3.76 6.12
N ASN A 101 9.74 -4.61 6.94
CA ASN A 101 8.33 -4.89 6.77
C ASN A 101 7.61 -3.66 7.33
N LEU A 102 7.27 -2.70 6.46
CA LEU A 102 6.78 -1.40 6.88
C LEU A 102 5.66 -1.48 7.92
N TYR A 103 4.81 -2.52 7.90
CA TYR A 103 3.76 -2.72 8.90
C TYR A 103 4.27 -3.22 10.25
N ARG A 104 5.12 -4.25 10.29
CA ARG A 104 5.69 -4.74 11.55
C ARG A 104 6.58 -3.70 12.22
N ASP A 105 7.25 -2.92 11.38
CA ASP A 105 8.29 -2.01 11.82
C ASP A 105 7.80 -0.55 11.85
N MET A 106 6.49 -0.27 11.69
CA MET A 106 5.95 1.11 11.68
C MET A 106 6.39 1.90 12.92
N ASP A 107 6.29 1.29 14.09
CA ASP A 107 6.65 1.92 15.36
C ASP A 107 8.16 2.21 15.42
N ILE A 108 8.97 1.24 14.98
CA ILE A 108 10.42 1.39 14.91
C ILE A 108 10.80 2.48 13.90
N LEU A 109 10.15 2.53 12.73
CA LEU A 109 10.38 3.54 11.71
C LEU A 109 9.98 4.94 12.19
N ALA A 110 8.90 5.07 12.97
CA ALA A 110 8.52 6.33 13.59
C ALA A 110 9.57 6.80 14.61
N ASP A 111 10.13 5.90 15.40
CA ASP A 111 11.18 6.23 16.36
C ASP A 111 12.52 6.55 15.67
N VAL A 112 12.85 5.84 14.59
CA VAL A 112 14.00 6.17 13.74
C VAL A 112 13.85 7.56 13.14
N GLN A 113 12.67 7.94 12.64
CA GLN A 113 12.43 9.30 12.12
C GLN A 113 12.64 10.38 13.19
N LYS A 114 12.15 10.17 14.41
CA LYS A 114 12.38 11.10 15.53
C LYS A 114 13.86 11.20 15.87
N ALA A 115 14.57 10.08 15.94
CA ALA A 115 16.00 10.04 16.25
C ALA A 115 16.84 10.74 15.17
N VAL A 116 16.54 10.49 13.88
CA VAL A 116 17.20 11.17 12.77
C VAL A 116 16.97 12.68 12.83
N LYS A 117 15.72 13.11 13.06
CA LYS A 117 15.40 14.53 13.19
C LYS A 117 16.17 15.18 14.34
N TYR A 118 16.22 14.54 15.50
CA TYR A 118 16.99 15.02 16.65
C TYR A 118 18.48 15.18 16.32
N ILE A 119 19.07 14.20 15.63
CA ILE A 119 20.48 14.22 15.23
C ILE A 119 20.76 15.35 14.22
N ILE A 120 19.89 15.54 13.23
CA ILE A 120 20.04 16.57 12.19
C ILE A 120 19.83 17.97 12.77
N ASP A 121 18.73 18.19 13.49
CA ASP A 121 18.37 19.50 14.05
C ASP A 121 19.40 19.95 15.10
N GLY A 122 19.97 19.00 15.86
CA GLY A 122 21.05 19.26 16.81
C GLY A 122 22.45 19.32 16.18
N ASN A 123 22.58 19.06 14.88
CA ASN A 123 23.87 18.95 14.17
C ASN A 123 24.85 17.99 14.86
N LEU A 124 24.33 16.92 15.46
CA LEU A 124 25.05 16.06 16.39
C LEU A 124 26.06 15.14 15.71
N LEU A 125 25.97 14.97 14.38
CA LEU A 125 26.94 14.17 13.62
C LEU A 125 28.36 14.74 13.67
N ILE A 126 28.54 15.98 14.13
CA ILE A 126 29.84 16.62 14.32
C ILE A 126 30.46 16.23 15.67
N ASP A 127 29.65 15.83 16.66
CA ASP A 127 30.18 15.41 17.96
C ASP A 127 30.93 14.08 17.84
N ASP A 128 32.04 13.97 18.56
CA ASP A 128 32.87 12.75 18.57
C ASP A 128 32.09 11.50 19.01
N GLN A 129 31.02 11.66 19.78
CA GLN A 129 30.13 10.56 20.20
C GLN A 129 29.37 9.91 19.03
N TYR A 130 29.06 10.67 17.97
CA TYR A 130 28.33 10.18 16.78
C TYR A 130 29.24 9.93 15.58
N ARG A 131 30.55 10.10 15.75
CA ARG A 131 31.56 9.91 14.69
C ARG A 131 31.49 8.55 13.98
N PRO A 132 31.28 7.40 14.67
CA PRO A 132 31.12 6.11 13.99
C PRO A 132 29.88 6.04 13.08
N LEU A 133 28.81 6.76 13.44
CA LEU A 133 27.60 6.86 12.63
C LEU A 133 27.83 7.74 11.40
N ALA A 134 28.54 8.85 11.55
CA ALA A 134 28.92 9.74 10.45
C ALA A 134 29.82 9.02 9.43
N GLU A 135 30.85 8.28 9.90
CA GLU A 135 31.73 7.49 9.03
C GLU A 135 30.97 6.40 8.25
N LYS A 136 30.02 5.74 8.92
CA LYS A 136 29.18 4.72 8.28
C LYS A 136 28.23 5.32 7.24
N LEU A 137 27.66 6.49 7.52
CA LEU A 137 26.81 7.24 6.58
C LEU A 137 27.61 7.63 5.33
N ASP A 138 28.82 8.17 5.50
CA ASP A 138 29.72 8.52 4.41
C ASP A 138 30.09 7.31 3.55
N GLY A 139 30.32 6.15 4.17
CA GLY A 139 30.57 4.89 3.46
C GLY A 139 29.40 4.48 2.58
N ILE A 140 28.18 4.48 3.14
CA ILE A 140 26.96 4.13 2.40
C ILE A 140 26.68 5.11 1.26
N MET A 141 26.90 6.41 1.49
CA MET A 141 26.74 7.44 0.46
C MET A 141 27.73 7.23 -0.68
N LYS A 142 29.01 6.97 -0.39
CA LYS A 142 30.05 6.72 -1.40
C LYS A 142 29.76 5.47 -2.25
N GLU A 143 29.28 4.38 -1.66
CA GLU A 143 28.85 3.21 -2.42
C GLU A 143 27.69 3.54 -3.36
N LYS A 144 26.66 4.24 -2.86
CA LYS A 144 25.49 4.61 -3.67
C LYS A 144 25.82 5.58 -4.81
N PHE A 145 26.71 6.53 -4.58
CA PHE A 145 27.14 7.45 -5.63
C PHE A 145 27.93 6.74 -6.74
N LYS A 146 28.71 5.69 -6.41
CA LYS A 146 29.36 4.84 -7.41
C LYS A 146 28.33 4.13 -8.29
N ASP A 147 27.31 3.53 -7.68
CA ASP A 147 26.25 2.82 -8.41
C ASP A 147 25.43 3.75 -9.33
N ILE A 148 25.26 5.02 -8.94
CA ILE A 148 24.56 6.04 -9.75
C ILE A 148 25.45 6.57 -10.88
N SER A 149 26.77 6.68 -10.68
CA SER A 149 27.72 7.16 -11.71
C SER A 149 28.07 6.16 -12.81
N MET A 150 27.65 4.89 -12.66
CA MET A 150 27.89 3.79 -13.61
C MET A 150 26.66 3.44 -14.46
N ASN A 151 25.57 4.22 -14.38
CA ASN A 151 24.42 4.20 -15.28
C ASN A 151 24.29 5.55 -16.00
#